data_AF-A0A5N6NEE8-F1
#
_entry.id   AF-A0A5N6NEE8-F1
#
_cell.length_a   1.000
_cell.length_b   1.000
_cell.length_c   1.000
_cell.angle_alpha   90.00
_cell.angle_beta   90.00
_cell.angle_gamma   90.00
#
_symmetry.space_group_name_H-M   'P 1'
#
loop_
_entity.id
_entity.type
_entity.pdbx_description
1 polymer ?
#
loop_
_entity_poly.entity_id
_entity_poly.type
_entity_poly.pdbx_seq_one_letter_code
_entity_poly.pdbx_strand_id
1 'polypeptide(L)'
;MTDNNRDANRNPGKRPAVDDLTKESRRRIDSIVAQVDAEMERRAQMLARERYWGWLPNLLRDWVVGERVPTPRYKGDTSEGPRLPALGMPMERAFAAHVAVTRRELWRNAELSDEVRVLREKNDRLERRSDRLEERNDRLEEQVETLRLQVSQLMSQHGQIVDVMQEHDGRITENRTDIAETQAMVQASDAMLNAWAA
;
A
#
# COMPACT_ATOMS: atom_id res chain seq x y z
N MET A 1 -105.83 -31.58 5.31
CA MET A 1 -105.80 -30.28 4.60
C MET A 1 -105.06 -29.29 5.48
N THR A 2 -104.19 -28.47 4.86
CA THR A 2 -103.52 -27.23 5.36
C THR A 2 -102.59 -27.38 6.58
N ASP A 3 -101.41 -26.78 6.71
CA ASP A 3 -100.66 -25.81 5.89
C ASP A 3 -99.19 -25.71 6.39
N ASN A 4 -98.27 -25.33 5.51
CA ASN A 4 -97.11 -24.43 5.64
C ASN A 4 -96.32 -24.29 6.97
N ASN A 5 -94.97 -24.40 6.93
CA ASN A 5 -94.03 -23.25 7.05
C ASN A 5 -92.52 -23.63 7.04
N ARG A 6 -91.70 -22.78 6.39
CA ARG A 6 -90.30 -22.36 6.67
C ARG A 6 -89.22 -23.39 7.07
N ASP A 7 -88.14 -23.45 6.30
CA ASP A 7 -86.99 -22.58 6.58
C ASP A 7 -85.98 -22.52 5.43
N ALA A 8 -85.67 -21.29 5.06
CA ALA A 8 -84.57 -20.92 4.20
C ALA A 8 -83.27 -20.93 5.02
N ASN A 9 -82.18 -21.32 4.34
CA ASN A 9 -80.80 -20.84 4.51
C ASN A 9 -79.77 -21.98 4.66
N ARG A 10 -79.25 -22.43 3.52
CA ARG A 10 -77.82 -22.75 3.39
C ARG A 10 -77.40 -22.69 1.94
N ASN A 11 -76.71 -21.62 1.60
CA ASN A 11 -75.92 -21.47 0.38
C ASN A 11 -74.65 -22.33 0.51
N PRO A 12 -74.42 -23.34 -0.35
CA PRO A 12 -73.10 -23.93 -0.53
C PRO A 12 -72.51 -23.42 -1.86
N GLY A 13 -71.54 -22.52 -1.74
CA GLY A 13 -70.37 -22.53 -2.61
C GLY A 13 -70.57 -22.05 -4.04
N LYS A 14 -70.22 -20.79 -4.28
CA LYS A 14 -69.67 -20.30 -5.55
C LYS A 14 -68.70 -21.34 -6.13
N ARG A 15 -69.08 -22.01 -7.21
CA ARG A 15 -68.14 -22.65 -8.14
C ARG A 15 -67.67 -21.59 -9.14
N PRO A 16 -66.37 -21.51 -9.48
CA PRO A 16 -65.88 -20.53 -10.42
C PRO A 16 -66.42 -20.86 -11.82
N ALA A 17 -66.92 -19.85 -12.52
CA ALA A 17 -67.44 -19.94 -13.89
C ALA A 17 -66.31 -20.18 -14.91
N VAL A 18 -65.65 -21.34 -14.81
CA VAL A 18 -64.59 -21.78 -15.73
C VAL A 18 -65.01 -23.05 -16.51
N ASP A 19 -66.08 -23.72 -16.09
CA ASP A 19 -66.45 -25.02 -16.66
C ASP A 19 -67.19 -24.99 -18.00
N ASP A 20 -67.78 -23.87 -18.44
CA ASP A 20 -68.50 -23.78 -19.73
C ASP A 20 -67.74 -22.98 -20.81
N LEU A 21 -66.41 -23.07 -20.83
CA LEU A 21 -65.60 -22.56 -21.95
C LEU A 21 -65.43 -23.65 -23.01
N THR A 22 -65.87 -23.38 -24.25
CA THR A 22 -65.63 -24.25 -25.40
C THR A 22 -64.11 -24.48 -25.58
N LYS A 23 -63.72 -25.65 -26.10
CA LYS A 23 -62.30 -26.01 -26.34
C LYS A 23 -61.54 -24.95 -27.16
N GLU A 24 -62.25 -24.23 -28.02
CA GLU A 24 -61.69 -23.15 -28.83
C GLU A 24 -61.38 -21.90 -27.99
N SER A 25 -62.27 -21.50 -27.08
CA SER A 25 -62.02 -20.38 -26.18
C SER A 25 -60.83 -20.65 -25.26
N ARG A 26 -60.66 -21.90 -24.80
CA ARG A 26 -59.46 -22.31 -24.04
C ARG A 26 -58.18 -22.14 -24.85
N ARG A 27 -58.15 -22.61 -26.10
CA ARG A 27 -56.98 -22.42 -26.99
C ARG A 27 -56.65 -20.95 -27.27
N ARG A 28 -57.67 -20.09 -27.41
CA ARG A 28 -57.45 -18.64 -27.58
C ARG A 28 -56.84 -18.02 -26.33
N ILE A 29 -57.31 -18.40 -25.14
CA ILE A 29 -56.73 -17.96 -23.87
C ILE A 29 -55.28 -18.43 -23.77
N ASP A 30 -54.99 -19.70 -24.05
CA ASP A 30 -53.63 -20.23 -24.02
C ASP A 30 -52.69 -19.51 -25.00
N SER A 31 -53.18 -19.17 -26.20
CA SER A 31 -52.42 -18.39 -27.18
C SER A 31 -52.12 -16.96 -26.70
N ILE A 32 -53.05 -16.33 -26.00
CA ILE A 32 -52.87 -14.98 -25.45
C ILE A 32 -51.87 -15.03 -24.29
N VAL A 33 -52.00 -16.02 -23.40
CA VAL A 33 -51.07 -16.23 -22.28
C VAL A 33 -49.66 -16.47 -22.80
N ALA A 34 -49.48 -17.35 -23.78
CA ALA A 34 -48.17 -17.59 -24.40
C ALA A 34 -47.57 -16.34 -25.07
N GLN A 35 -48.41 -15.50 -25.68
CA GLN A 35 -47.96 -14.24 -26.27
C GLN A 35 -47.50 -13.23 -25.20
N VAL A 36 -48.22 -13.15 -24.08
CA VAL A 36 -47.87 -12.29 -22.94
C VAL A 36 -46.62 -12.79 -22.23
N ASP A 37 -46.47 -14.09 -22.02
CA ASP A 37 -45.29 -14.69 -21.38
C ASP A 37 -44.03 -14.43 -22.23
N ALA A 38 -44.13 -14.62 -23.56
CA ALA A 38 -43.05 -14.30 -24.48
C ALA A 38 -42.68 -12.81 -24.50
N GLU A 39 -43.65 -11.91 -24.27
CA GLU A 39 -43.39 -10.48 -24.15
C GLU A 39 -42.69 -10.15 -22.83
N MET A 40 -43.16 -10.72 -21.72
CA MET A 40 -42.58 -10.54 -20.39
C MET A 40 -41.15 -11.05 -20.34
N GLU A 41 -40.86 -12.17 -21.00
CA GLU A 41 -39.51 -12.72 -21.09
C GLU A 41 -38.57 -11.82 -21.90
N ARG A 42 -39.03 -11.23 -23.01
CA ARG A 42 -38.26 -10.21 -23.76
C ARG A 42 -37.98 -8.97 -22.91
N ARG A 43 -38.95 -8.48 -22.14
CA ARG A 43 -38.78 -7.33 -21.24
C ARG A 43 -37.78 -7.65 -20.12
N ALA A 44 -37.87 -8.83 -19.52
CA ALA A 44 -36.92 -9.30 -18.51
C ALA A 44 -35.49 -9.39 -19.08
N GLN A 45 -35.33 -9.89 -20.31
CA GLN A 45 -34.04 -9.95 -20.99
C GLN A 45 -33.47 -8.55 -21.28
N MET A 46 -34.29 -7.57 -21.67
CA MET A 46 -33.85 -6.18 -21.86
C MET A 46 -33.39 -5.54 -20.55
N LEU A 47 -34.17 -5.69 -19.47
CA LEU A 47 -33.81 -5.18 -18.15
C LEU A 47 -32.52 -5.82 -17.61
N ALA A 48 -32.34 -7.12 -17.81
CA ALA A 48 -31.11 -7.81 -17.45
C ALA A 48 -29.90 -7.26 -18.25
N ARG A 49 -30.08 -7.04 -19.55
CA ARG A 49 -29.03 -6.48 -20.42
C ARG A 49 -28.67 -5.04 -20.04
N GLU A 50 -29.64 -4.21 -19.71
CA GLU A 50 -29.42 -2.84 -19.19
C GLU A 50 -28.68 -2.86 -17.85
N ARG A 51 -28.96 -3.82 -16.97
CA ARG A 51 -28.27 -3.93 -15.68
C ARG A 51 -26.79 -4.32 -15.82
N TYR A 52 -26.46 -5.25 -16.73
CA TYR A 52 -25.08 -5.74 -16.88
C TYR A 52 -24.22 -4.89 -17.84
N TRP A 53 -24.82 -4.37 -18.91
CA TRP A 53 -24.11 -3.65 -19.96
C TRP A 53 -24.57 -2.20 -20.13
N GLY A 54 -25.39 -1.66 -19.22
CA GLY A 54 -25.91 -0.29 -19.29
C GLY A 54 -24.84 0.80 -19.26
N TRP A 55 -23.64 0.49 -18.75
CA TRP A 55 -22.50 1.42 -18.75
C TRP A 55 -21.81 1.54 -20.12
N LEU A 56 -21.85 0.48 -20.94
CA LEU A 56 -21.08 0.38 -22.18
C LEU A 56 -21.44 1.46 -23.21
N PRO A 57 -22.73 1.83 -23.41
CA PRO A 57 -23.09 2.93 -24.29
C PRO A 57 -22.52 4.29 -23.89
N ASN A 58 -22.40 4.58 -22.60
CA ASN A 58 -21.85 5.85 -22.15
C ASN A 58 -20.33 5.85 -22.33
N LEU A 59 -19.67 4.76 -21.95
CA LEU A 59 -18.22 4.62 -22.11
C LEU A 59 -17.77 4.75 -23.58
N LEU A 60 -18.49 4.10 -24.51
CA LEU A 60 -18.17 4.19 -25.95
C LEU A 60 -18.35 5.61 -26.49
N ARG A 61 -19.31 6.39 -25.98
CA ARG A 61 -19.46 7.81 -26.36
C ARG A 61 -18.27 8.63 -25.87
N ASP A 62 -17.86 8.42 -24.62
CA ASP A 62 -16.71 9.12 -24.04
C ASP A 62 -15.43 8.81 -24.83
N TRP A 63 -15.23 7.56 -25.23
CA TRP A 63 -14.10 7.14 -26.05
C TRP A 63 -14.12 7.76 -27.45
N VAL A 64 -15.29 7.79 -28.11
CA VAL A 64 -15.43 8.43 -29.42
C VAL A 64 -15.09 9.92 -29.35
N VAL A 65 -15.50 10.61 -28.29
CA VAL A 65 -15.17 12.03 -28.06
C VAL A 65 -13.69 12.19 -27.73
N GLY A 66 -13.17 11.39 -26.80
CA GLY A 66 -11.79 11.47 -26.32
C GLY A 66 -10.74 11.17 -27.39
N GLU A 67 -10.96 10.12 -28.18
CA GLU A 67 -10.08 9.71 -29.28
C GLU A 67 -10.43 10.40 -30.61
N ARG A 68 -11.42 11.30 -30.62
CA ARG A 68 -11.86 12.07 -31.79
C ARG A 68 -12.16 11.19 -33.00
N VAL A 69 -12.83 10.06 -32.77
CA VAL A 69 -13.09 9.06 -33.82
C VAL A 69 -14.08 9.62 -34.85
N PRO A 70 -13.68 9.74 -36.13
CA PRO A 70 -14.52 10.29 -37.16
C PRO A 70 -15.72 9.38 -37.41
N THR A 71 -16.83 9.98 -37.85
CA THR A 71 -17.94 9.21 -38.41
C THR A 71 -17.44 8.55 -39.68
N PRO A 72 -17.61 7.22 -39.86
CA PRO A 72 -17.34 6.55 -41.12
C PRO A 72 -18.03 7.29 -42.26
N ARG A 73 -17.34 7.47 -43.38
CA ARG A 73 -17.87 8.09 -44.60
C ARG A 73 -17.73 7.08 -45.74
N TYR A 74 -18.55 6.05 -45.72
CA TYR A 74 -18.64 5.16 -46.88
C TYR A 74 -19.62 5.75 -47.89
N LYS A 75 -19.32 5.58 -49.19
CA LYS A 75 -20.04 6.19 -50.31
C LYS A 75 -21.48 5.65 -50.51
N GLY A 76 -21.97 4.84 -49.59
CA GLY A 76 -23.32 4.28 -49.53
C GLY A 76 -23.94 4.32 -48.13
N ASP A 77 -23.49 5.21 -47.25
CA ASP A 77 -24.11 5.45 -45.93
C ASP A 77 -25.50 6.11 -46.08
N THR A 78 -26.46 5.36 -46.65
CA THR A 78 -27.87 5.54 -46.34
C THR A 78 -28.07 5.19 -44.87
N SER A 79 -29.14 5.65 -44.24
CA SER A 79 -29.38 5.47 -42.80
C SER A 79 -29.61 3.99 -42.35
N GLU A 80 -29.28 3.03 -43.22
CA GLU A 80 -29.66 1.62 -43.22
C GLU A 80 -28.56 0.66 -42.74
N GLY A 81 -27.34 1.14 -42.51
CA GLY A 81 -26.26 0.32 -41.96
C GLY A 81 -26.53 -0.17 -40.52
N PRO A 82 -25.97 -1.31 -40.08
CA PRO A 82 -26.15 -1.83 -38.72
C PRO A 82 -25.69 -0.82 -37.66
N ARG A 83 -26.66 -0.18 -37.00
CA ARG A 83 -26.40 0.72 -35.87
C ARG A 83 -26.62 -0.01 -34.56
N LEU A 84 -25.81 0.36 -33.57
CA LEU A 84 -26.03 -0.10 -32.20
C LEU A 84 -27.31 0.58 -31.66
N PRO A 85 -28.37 -0.19 -31.31
CA PRO A 85 -29.68 0.38 -30.96
C PRO A 85 -29.63 1.35 -29.77
N ALA A 86 -28.77 1.08 -28.79
CA ALA A 86 -28.60 1.91 -27.59
C ALA A 86 -27.76 3.18 -27.80
N LEU A 87 -27.06 3.27 -28.94
CA LEU A 87 -26.04 4.28 -29.21
C LEU A 87 -26.34 5.16 -30.43
N GLY A 88 -27.24 4.73 -31.32
CA GLY A 88 -27.51 5.42 -32.58
C GLY A 88 -26.27 5.57 -33.47
N MET A 89 -25.24 4.77 -33.24
CA MET A 89 -23.91 4.89 -33.83
C MET A 89 -23.58 3.67 -34.72
N PRO A 90 -22.85 3.86 -35.83
CA PRO A 90 -22.31 2.75 -36.61
C PRO A 90 -21.40 1.85 -35.76
N MET A 91 -21.52 0.53 -35.93
CA MET A 91 -20.72 -0.45 -35.20
C MET A 91 -19.21 -0.24 -35.45
N GLU A 92 -18.84 0.13 -36.67
CA GLU A 92 -17.46 0.40 -37.10
C GLU A 92 -16.86 1.57 -36.31
N ARG A 93 -17.66 2.60 -36.02
CA ARG A 93 -17.20 3.76 -35.24
C ARG A 93 -16.93 3.40 -33.78
N ALA A 94 -17.81 2.59 -33.19
CA ALA A 94 -17.64 2.10 -31.82
C ALA A 94 -16.40 1.19 -31.71
N PHE A 95 -16.21 0.30 -32.70
CA PHE A 95 -15.03 -0.55 -32.77
C PHE A 95 -13.74 0.28 -32.94
N ALA A 96 -13.75 1.28 -33.82
CA ALA A 96 -12.60 2.17 -33.99
C ALA A 96 -12.23 2.93 -32.70
N ALA A 97 -13.22 3.37 -31.91
CA ALA A 97 -12.98 3.97 -30.60
C ALA A 97 -12.35 3.00 -29.60
N HIS A 98 -12.86 1.77 -29.54
CA HIS A 98 -12.28 0.74 -28.69
C HIS A 98 -10.82 0.43 -29.05
N VAL A 99 -10.50 0.30 -30.35
CA VAL A 99 -9.13 0.06 -30.81
C VAL A 99 -8.21 1.25 -30.51
N ALA A 100 -8.69 2.48 -30.72
CA ALA A 100 -7.92 3.69 -30.45
C ALA A 100 -7.55 3.81 -28.96
N VAL A 101 -8.54 3.64 -28.06
CA VAL A 101 -8.30 3.65 -26.62
C VAL A 101 -7.38 2.51 -26.20
N THR A 102 -7.65 1.29 -26.63
CA THR A 102 -6.80 0.14 -26.29
C THR A 102 -5.35 0.37 -26.73
N ARG A 103 -5.13 0.93 -27.93
CA ARG A 103 -3.79 1.27 -28.39
C ARG A 103 -3.13 2.34 -27.53
N ARG A 104 -3.84 3.42 -27.19
CA ARG A 104 -3.34 4.49 -26.32
C ARG A 104 -2.97 3.98 -24.93
N GLU A 105 -3.82 3.13 -24.33
CA GLU A 105 -3.56 2.56 -23.02
C GLU A 105 -2.37 1.58 -23.05
N LEU A 106 -2.20 0.80 -24.12
CA LEU A 106 -1.01 -0.03 -24.30
C LEU A 106 0.27 0.82 -24.34
N TRP A 107 0.27 1.93 -25.07
CA TRP A 107 1.42 2.84 -25.11
C TRP A 107 1.71 3.46 -23.74
N ARG A 108 0.67 3.97 -23.06
CA ARG A 108 0.82 4.53 -21.70
C ARG A 108 1.33 3.48 -20.71
N ASN A 109 0.84 2.25 -20.81
CA ASN A 109 1.27 1.17 -19.94
C ASN A 109 2.74 0.78 -20.19
N ALA A 110 3.17 0.79 -21.46
CA ALA A 110 4.57 0.58 -21.81
C ALA A 110 5.47 1.68 -21.21
N GLU A 111 5.07 2.94 -21.33
CA GLU A 111 5.78 4.08 -20.74
C GLU A 111 5.87 3.97 -19.21
N LEU A 112 4.75 3.69 -18.53
CA LEU A 112 4.72 3.46 -17.09
C LEU A 112 5.60 2.26 -16.68
N SER A 113 5.62 1.19 -17.48
CA SER A 113 6.47 0.02 -17.23
C SER A 113 7.96 0.37 -17.35
N ASP A 114 8.32 1.19 -18.33
CA ASP A 114 9.69 1.70 -18.49
C ASP A 114 10.11 2.60 -17.32
N GLU A 115 9.22 3.49 -16.87
CA GLU A 115 9.46 4.33 -15.68
C GLU A 115 9.66 3.48 -14.42
N VAL A 116 8.81 2.47 -14.19
CA VAL A 116 8.95 1.53 -13.06
C VAL A 116 10.28 0.79 -13.12
N ARG A 117 10.72 0.36 -14.32
CA ARG A 117 12.04 -0.27 -14.49
C ARG A 117 13.16 0.68 -14.09
N VAL A 118 13.13 1.93 -14.55
CA VAL A 118 14.16 2.94 -14.20
C VAL A 118 14.17 3.23 -12.71
N LEU A 119 12.99 3.31 -12.07
CA LEU A 119 12.89 3.52 -10.63
C LEU A 119 13.48 2.34 -9.85
N ARG A 120 13.23 1.09 -10.28
CA ARG A 120 13.85 -0.09 -9.69
C ARG A 120 15.36 -0.06 -9.80
N GLU A 121 15.91 0.24 -10.97
CA GLU A 121 17.37 0.33 -11.16
C GLU A 121 18.00 1.41 -10.26
N LYS A 122 17.35 2.58 -10.13
CA LYS A 122 17.79 3.62 -9.20
C LYS A 122 17.74 3.16 -7.75
N ASN A 123 16.70 2.41 -7.38
CA ASN A 123 16.56 1.85 -6.04
C ASN A 123 17.68 0.84 -5.75
N ASP A 124 17.93 -0.11 -6.64
CA ASP A 124 19.02 -1.09 -6.51
C ASP A 124 20.39 -0.40 -6.40
N ARG A 125 20.57 0.76 -7.06
CA ARG A 125 21.81 1.56 -6.94
C ARG A 125 21.93 2.22 -5.56
N LEU A 126 20.82 2.71 -5.01
CA LEU A 126 20.77 3.30 -3.68
C LEU A 126 20.99 2.24 -2.60
N GLU A 127 20.37 1.07 -2.73
CA GLU A 127 20.56 -0.07 -1.84
C GLU A 127 22.03 -0.46 -1.76
N ARG A 128 22.68 -0.72 -2.90
CA ARG A 128 24.13 -1.00 -2.93
C ARG A 128 24.99 0.12 -2.35
N ARG A 129 24.54 1.38 -2.42
CA ARG A 129 25.25 2.51 -1.80
C ARG A 129 25.06 2.51 -0.29
N SER A 130 23.87 2.16 0.18
CA SER A 130 23.54 1.99 1.59
C SER A 130 24.41 0.90 2.19
N ASP A 131 24.49 -0.27 1.57
CA ASP A 131 25.30 -1.39 2.05
C ASP A 131 26.77 -0.99 2.22
N ARG A 132 27.33 -0.27 1.23
CA ARG A 132 28.70 0.26 1.32
C ARG A 132 28.92 1.30 2.41
N LEU A 133 27.88 2.05 2.78
CA LEU A 133 27.95 3.02 3.87
C LEU A 133 27.86 2.30 5.22
N GLU A 134 27.03 1.28 5.32
CA GLU A 134 26.91 0.42 6.49
C GLU A 134 28.25 -0.30 6.78
N GLU A 135 28.85 -0.94 5.77
CA GLU A 135 30.19 -1.54 5.92
C GLU A 135 31.27 -0.53 6.36
N ARG A 136 31.16 0.73 5.93
CA ARG A 136 32.10 1.78 6.36
C ARG A 136 31.85 2.21 7.80
N ASN A 137 30.59 2.28 8.22
CA ASN A 137 30.24 2.57 9.60
C ASN A 137 30.75 1.47 10.52
N ASP A 138 30.55 0.19 10.17
CA ASP A 138 31.04 -0.94 10.97
C ASP A 138 32.56 -0.85 11.18
N ARG A 139 33.32 -0.57 10.12
CA ARG A 139 34.78 -0.38 10.22
C ARG A 139 35.16 0.82 11.08
N LEU A 140 34.41 1.92 11.01
CA LEU A 140 34.64 3.09 11.85
C LEU A 140 34.34 2.79 13.32
N GLU A 141 33.30 2.02 13.60
CA GLU A 141 32.96 1.58 14.96
C GLU A 141 34.07 0.70 15.54
N GLU A 142 34.59 -0.26 14.78
CA GLU A 142 35.74 -1.09 15.18
C GLU A 142 37.00 -0.25 15.48
N GLN A 143 37.28 0.76 14.64
CA GLN A 143 38.39 1.68 14.86
C GLN A 143 38.21 2.53 16.13
N VAL A 144 37.00 3.04 16.35
CA VAL A 144 36.67 3.81 17.56
C VAL A 144 36.84 2.95 18.80
N GLU A 145 36.40 1.70 18.77
CA GLU A 145 36.53 0.79 19.91
C GLU A 145 38.01 0.44 20.18
N THR A 146 38.79 0.22 19.13
CA THR A 146 40.24 0.04 19.25
C THR A 146 40.91 1.25 19.91
N LEU A 147 40.56 2.46 19.48
CA LEU A 147 41.08 3.69 20.08
C LEU A 147 40.65 3.85 21.53
N ARG A 148 39.40 3.52 21.88
CA ARG A 148 38.91 3.55 23.26
C ARG A 148 39.72 2.62 24.17
N LEU A 149 40.04 1.41 23.70
CA LEU A 149 40.88 0.47 24.43
C LEU A 149 42.30 1.01 24.63
N GLN A 150 42.90 1.59 23.60
CA GLN A 150 44.22 2.22 23.68
C GLN A 150 44.24 3.40 24.68
N VAL A 151 43.23 4.27 24.64
CA VAL A 151 43.11 5.39 25.58
C VAL A 151 42.93 4.88 27.01
N SER A 152 42.12 3.85 27.22
CA SER A 152 41.92 3.24 28.54
C SER A 152 43.23 2.66 29.10
N GLN A 153 44.02 2.00 28.27
CA GLN A 153 45.33 1.50 28.64
C GLN A 153 46.30 2.64 28.99
N LEU A 154 46.32 3.70 28.19
CA LEU A 154 47.17 4.86 28.44
C LEU A 154 46.80 5.59 29.73
N MET A 155 45.50 5.70 30.04
CA MET A 155 45.03 6.24 31.31
C MET A 155 45.47 5.38 32.50
N SER A 156 45.43 4.05 32.36
CA SER A 156 45.92 3.14 33.40
C SER A 156 47.43 3.29 33.63
N GLN A 157 48.22 3.35 32.57
CA GLN A 157 49.67 3.58 32.67
C GLN A 157 49.99 4.96 33.27
N HIS A 158 49.26 6.00 32.86
CA HIS A 158 49.42 7.33 33.44
C HIS A 158 49.14 7.33 34.94
N GLY A 159 48.07 6.66 35.39
CA GLY A 159 47.77 6.48 36.80
C GLY A 159 48.92 5.84 37.58
N GLN A 160 49.49 4.74 37.06
CA GLN A 160 50.64 4.08 37.67
C GLN A 160 51.86 5.01 37.78
N ILE A 161 52.14 5.82 36.76
CA ILE A 161 53.26 6.78 36.80
C ILE A 161 53.01 7.85 37.86
N VAL A 162 51.78 8.36 37.95
CA VAL A 162 51.41 9.35 38.98
C VAL A 162 51.58 8.76 40.38
N ASP A 163 51.16 7.52 40.61
CA ASP A 163 51.33 6.84 41.90
C ASP A 163 52.82 6.72 42.28
N VAL A 164 53.68 6.29 41.34
CA VAL A 164 55.13 6.19 41.55
C VAL A 164 55.76 7.55 41.82
N MET A 165 55.34 8.60 41.10
CA MET A 165 55.84 9.96 41.34
C MET A 165 55.46 10.46 42.73
N GLN A 166 54.23 10.20 43.19
CA GLN A 166 53.79 10.58 44.54
C GLN A 166 54.57 9.82 45.63
N GLU A 167 54.83 8.53 45.43
CA GLU A 167 55.67 7.76 46.36
C GLU A 167 57.09 8.33 46.42
N HIS A 168 57.69 8.63 45.26
CA HIS A 168 59.02 9.20 45.19
C HIS A 168 59.11 10.58 45.85
N ASP A 169 58.12 11.45 45.63
CA ASP A 169 58.03 12.75 46.29
C ASP A 169 57.94 12.59 47.80
N GLY A 170 57.15 11.62 48.29
CA GLY A 170 57.10 11.26 49.71
C GLY A 170 58.47 10.86 50.26
N ARG A 171 59.18 9.96 49.59
CA ARG A 171 60.54 9.53 49.98
C ARG A 171 61.56 10.67 49.93
N ILE A 172 61.44 11.61 48.99
CA ILE A 172 62.29 12.81 48.97
C ILE A 172 62.03 13.66 50.20
N THR A 173 60.76 13.84 50.59
CA THR A 173 60.42 14.63 51.79
C THR A 173 60.96 13.98 53.06
N GLU A 174 60.83 12.66 53.21
CA GLU A 174 61.36 11.89 54.34
C GLU A 174 62.90 11.95 54.39
N ASN A 175 63.58 11.71 53.27
CA ASN A 175 65.04 11.83 53.23
C ASN A 175 65.52 13.25 53.59
N ARG A 176 64.77 14.30 53.20
CA ARG A 176 65.09 15.69 53.58
C ARG A 176 64.94 15.91 55.08
N THR A 177 63.92 15.34 55.73
CA THR A 177 63.76 15.42 57.19
C THR A 177 64.89 14.69 57.90
N ASP A 178 65.24 13.48 57.47
CA ASP A 178 66.33 12.70 58.06
C ASP A 178 67.69 13.40 57.95
N ILE A 179 67.98 14.02 56.80
CA ILE A 179 69.20 14.83 56.62
C ILE A 179 69.19 16.04 57.56
N ALA A 180 68.06 16.71 57.74
CA ALA A 180 67.96 17.85 58.67
C ALA A 180 68.16 17.41 60.13
N GLU A 181 67.58 16.27 60.53
CA GLU A 181 67.74 15.70 61.87
C GLU A 181 69.18 15.28 62.14
N THR A 182 69.81 14.55 61.22
CA THR A 182 71.22 14.16 61.32
C THR A 182 72.15 15.37 61.38
N GLN A 183 71.87 16.41 60.58
CA GLN A 183 72.63 17.67 60.64
C GLN A 183 72.47 18.37 62.00
N ALA A 184 71.26 18.40 62.56
CA ALA A 184 71.02 18.96 63.89
C ALA A 184 71.76 18.16 64.99
N MET A 185 71.80 16.83 64.89
CA MET A 185 72.58 15.98 65.80
C MET A 185 74.08 16.28 65.72
N VAL A 186 74.64 16.43 64.51
CA VAL A 186 76.05 16.79 64.32
C VAL A 186 76.35 18.15 64.94
N GLN A 187 75.51 19.16 64.68
CA GLN A 187 75.67 20.49 65.27
C GLN A 187 75.61 20.47 66.80
N ALA A 188 74.70 19.69 67.38
CA ALA A 188 74.63 19.51 68.83
C ALA A 188 75.89 18.85 69.39
N SER A 189 76.42 17.83 68.71
CA SER A 189 77.68 17.17 69.06
C SER A 189 78.87 18.15 69.02
N ASP A 190 78.99 18.93 67.95
CA ASP A 190 80.04 19.94 67.80
C ASP A 190 79.95 21.02 68.89
N ALA A 191 78.73 21.47 69.21
CA ALA A 191 78.51 22.44 70.29
C ALA A 191 78.94 21.89 71.67
N MET A 192 78.65 20.61 71.95
CA MET A 192 79.11 19.95 73.18
C MET A 192 80.63 19.84 73.24
N LEU A 193 81.30 19.45 72.15
CA LEU A 193 82.76 19.37 72.09
C LEU A 193 83.42 20.73 72.32
N ASN A 194 82.89 21.78 71.69
CA ASN A 194 83.37 23.16 71.90
C ASN A 194 83.16 23.64 73.33
N ALA A 195 82.03 23.28 73.97
CA ALA A 195 81.79 23.60 75.38
C ALA A 195 82.72 22.86 76.35
N TRP A 196 83.20 21.65 75.99
CA TRP A 196 84.15 20.90 76.80
C TRP A 196 85.60 21.40 76.68
N ALA A 197 85.95 21.99 75.53
CA ALA A 197 87.30 22.50 75.26
C ALA A 197 87.56 23.93 75.82
N ALA A 198 86.54 24.61 76.34
CA ALA A 198 86.61 25.95 76.93
C ALA A 198 86.67 25.90 78.47
#